data_AF-A0A0D6KX17-F1
#
_entry.id   AF-A0A0D6KX17-F1
#
_cell.length_a   1.000
_cell.length_b   1.000
_cell.length_c   1.000
_cell.angle_alpha   90.00
_cell.angle_beta   90.00
_cell.angle_gamma   90.00
#
_symmetry.space_group_name_H-M   'P 1'
#
loop_
_entity.id
_entity.type
_entity.pdbx_description
1 polymer ?
#
loop_
_entity_poly.entity_id
_entity_poly.type
_entity_poly.pdbx_seq_one_letter_code
_entity_poly.pdbx_strand_id
1 'polypeptide(L)' 'MGWFSWGGTSNEMGEYLPDDEATLQEGSEIIEAKNKESAREECKDVASQYDAVSSDVEETDQDNTWNCKFKFWG' A
#
# COMPACT_ATOMS: atom_id res chain seq x y z
N MET A 1 20.86 -42.29 -1.95
CA MET A 1 19.84 -41.50 -2.68
C MET A 1 18.51 -41.71 -1.99
N GLY A 2 17.93 -40.61 -1.46
CA GLY A 2 16.54 -40.41 -1.01
C GLY A 2 15.98 -41.39 0.01
N TRP A 3 15.00 -41.09 0.86
CA TRP A 3 14.10 -39.95 0.94
C TRP A 3 13.33 -40.17 2.25
N PHE A 4 13.46 -39.21 3.18
CA PHE A 4 12.68 -39.17 4.41
C PHE A 4 11.22 -38.84 4.03
N SER A 5 10.33 -39.82 4.10
CA SER A 5 8.88 -39.56 4.07
C SER A 5 8.42 -39.15 5.47
N TRP A 6 8.63 -37.87 5.80
CA TRP A 6 7.84 -37.15 6.80
C TRP A 6 6.54 -36.76 6.06
N GLY A 7 5.38 -37.32 6.38
CA GLY A 7 4.65 -37.01 7.60
C GLY A 7 3.69 -35.86 7.32
N GLY A 8 2.43 -36.20 7.05
CA GLY A 8 1.23 -35.39 7.27
C GLY A 8 1.13 -34.00 6.62
N THR A 9 0.29 -33.89 5.59
CA THR A 9 -0.44 -32.65 5.31
C THR A 9 -1.90 -32.98 4.97
N SER A 10 -2.64 -33.42 5.99
CA SER A 10 -4.07 -33.12 6.05
C SER A 10 -4.17 -31.69 6.56
N ASN A 11 -4.23 -30.70 5.66
CA ASN A 11 -4.52 -29.34 6.08
C ASN A 11 -5.21 -28.54 4.96
N GLU A 12 -6.51 -28.43 5.12
CA GLU A 12 -7.26 -27.19 4.94
C GLU A 12 -7.21 -26.59 3.53
N MET A 13 -8.08 -27.11 2.66
CA MET A 13 -8.89 -26.21 1.82
C MET A 13 -9.68 -25.32 2.78
N GLY A 14 -9.01 -24.32 3.35
CA GLY A 14 -9.65 -23.21 4.02
C GLY A 14 -10.51 -22.55 2.97
N GLU A 15 -11.82 -22.62 3.18
CA GLU A 15 -12.77 -21.82 2.44
C GLU A 15 -12.34 -20.37 2.62
N TYR A 16 -11.65 -19.80 1.64
CA TYR A 16 -11.48 -18.35 1.55
C TYR A 16 -12.88 -17.80 1.26
N LEU A 17 -13.67 -17.62 2.32
CA LEU A 17 -14.64 -16.54 2.33
C LEU A 17 -13.79 -15.27 2.09
N PRO A 18 -14.00 -14.51 1.00
CA PRO A 18 -13.38 -13.20 0.93
C PRO A 18 -13.86 -12.44 2.17
N ASP A 19 -12.92 -12.03 3.01
CA ASP A 19 -13.19 -11.16 4.16
C ASP A 19 -13.99 -9.96 3.62
N ASP A 20 -15.29 -9.93 3.92
CA ASP A 20 -16.23 -8.86 3.57
C ASP A 20 -15.98 -7.61 4.46
N GLU A 21 -14.77 -7.49 5.00
CA GLU A 21 -14.32 -6.38 5.83
C GLU A 21 -13.31 -5.57 5.03
N ALA A 22 -13.71 -4.34 4.66
CA ALA A 22 -12.81 -3.40 4.02
C ALA A 22 -11.56 -3.24 4.89
N THR A 23 -10.39 -3.60 4.37
CA THR A 23 -9.14 -3.48 5.10
C THR A 23 -8.47 -2.16 4.75
N LEU A 24 -7.78 -1.57 5.73
CA LEU A 24 -7.04 -0.35 5.48
C LEU A 24 -5.77 -0.72 4.71
N GLN A 25 -5.74 -0.41 3.42
CA GLN A 25 -4.59 -0.61 2.54
C GLN A 25 -3.75 0.66 2.46
N GLU A 26 -2.44 0.49 2.22
CA GLU A 26 -1.51 1.59 2.04
C GLU A 26 -1.02 1.61 0.58
N GLY A 27 -1.20 2.76 -0.07
CA GLY A 27 -0.67 3.08 -1.39
C GLY A 27 0.48 4.07 -1.29
N SER A 28 1.37 4.04 -2.29
CA SER A 28 2.43 5.03 -2.42
C SER A 28 2.68 5.39 -3.88
N GLU A 29 2.77 6.67 -4.17
CA GLU A 29 3.02 7.24 -5.49
C GLU A 29 4.16 8.25 -5.41
N ILE A 30 5.01 8.28 -6.44
CA ILE A 30 6.10 9.25 -6.54
C ILE A 30 5.58 10.48 -7.29
N ILE A 31 5.69 11.64 -6.65
CA ILE A 31 5.25 12.92 -7.23
C ILE A 31 6.41 13.90 -7.34
N GLU A 32 6.39 14.72 -8.38
CA GLU A 32 7.38 15.78 -8.60
C GLU A 32 6.79 17.12 -8.15
N ALA A 33 7.42 17.75 -7.15
CA ALA A 33 6.98 19.03 -6.63
C ALA A 33 8.15 19.88 -6.12
N LYS A 34 8.06 21.20 -6.37
CA LYS A 34 9.12 22.17 -6.06
C LYS A 34 9.37 22.39 -4.57
N ASN A 35 8.40 22.04 -3.73
CA ASN A 35 8.47 22.20 -2.28
C ASN A 35 7.43 21.28 -1.61
N LYS A 36 7.55 21.11 -0.30
CA LYS A 36 6.68 20.25 0.51
C LYS A 36 5.21 20.62 0.47
N GLU A 37 4.89 21.91 0.35
CA GLU A 37 3.49 22.38 0.33
C GLU A 37 2.81 21.97 -0.97
N SER A 38 3.46 22.24 -2.12
CA SER A 38 3.00 21.78 -3.42
C SER A 38 2.94 20.25 -3.50
N ALA A 39 3.90 19.55 -2.90
CA ALA A 39 3.87 18.08 -2.80
C ALA A 39 2.64 17.59 -2.03
N ARG A 40 2.27 18.28 -0.93
CA ARG A 40 1.07 17.92 -0.16
C ARG A 40 -0.22 18.15 -0.95
N GLU A 41 -0.29 19.20 -1.75
CA GLU A 41 -1.47 19.47 -2.59
C GLU A 41 -1.62 18.39 -3.68
N GLU A 42 -0.54 18.09 -4.41
CA GLU A 42 -0.49 17.01 -5.40
C GLU A 42 -0.83 15.65 -4.75
N CYS A 43 -0.24 15.36 -3.59
CA CYS A 43 -0.50 14.10 -2.88
C CYS A 43 -1.96 13.97 -2.42
N LYS A 44 -2.61 15.07 -2.04
CA LYS A 44 -4.05 15.05 -1.71
C LYS A 44 -4.91 14.76 -2.93
N ASP A 45 -4.55 15.31 -4.09
CA ASP A 45 -5.27 15.04 -5.33
C ASP A 45 -5.14 13.57 -5.73
N VAL A 46 -3.91 13.05 -5.70
CA VAL A 46 -3.63 11.61 -5.92
C VAL A 46 -4.42 10.77 -4.92
N ALA A 47 -4.31 11.03 -3.62
CA ALA A 47 -5.00 10.29 -2.58
C ALA A 47 -6.53 10.32 -2.74
N SER A 48 -7.10 11.44 -3.20
CA SER A 48 -8.54 11.58 -3.46
C SER A 48 -9.02 10.66 -4.59
N GLN A 49 -8.17 10.35 -5.58
CA GLN A 49 -8.51 9.41 -6.66
C GLN A 49 -8.66 7.96 -6.15
N TYR A 50 -8.08 7.64 -4.99
CA TYR A 50 -8.17 6.33 -4.34
C TYR A 50 -9.16 6.30 -3.17
N ASP A 51 -10.00 7.34 -3.00
CA ASP A 51 -10.86 7.51 -1.83
C ASP A 51 -10.08 7.34 -0.50
N ALA A 52 -8.83 7.84 -0.49
CA ALA A 52 -7.94 7.69 0.64
C ALA A 52 -8.46 8.46 1.86
N VAL A 53 -8.38 7.82 3.02
CA VAL A 53 -8.72 8.40 4.32
C VAL A 53 -7.57 9.17 4.96
N SER A 54 -6.34 8.96 4.49
CA SER A 54 -5.15 9.66 4.96
C SER A 54 -4.14 9.80 3.84
N SER A 55 -3.38 10.88 3.82
CA SER A 55 -2.31 11.14 2.86
C SER A 55 -1.18 11.92 3.53
N ASP A 56 0.06 11.50 3.31
CA ASP A 56 1.27 12.13 3.81
C ASP A 56 2.33 12.17 2.71
N VAL A 57 3.23 13.15 2.81
CA VAL A 57 4.38 13.25 1.91
C VAL A 57 5.67 13.07 2.69
N GLU A 58 6.54 12.26 2.13
CA GLU A 58 7.91 12.07 2.62
C GLU A 58 8.90 12.58 1.58
N GLU A 59 9.98 13.18 2.07
CA GLU A 59 11.11 13.58 1.24
C GLU A 59 11.81 12.31 0.73
N THR A 60 12.21 12.35 -0.54
CA THR A 60 13.06 11.31 -1.13
C THR A 60 14.50 11.83 -1.26
N ASP A 61 15.43 10.94 -1.60
CA ASP A 61 16.82 11.32 -1.90
C ASP A 61 16.97 12.16 -3.19
N GLN A 62 15.88 12.34 -3.96
CA GLN A 62 15.88 13.07 -5.22
C GLN A 62 15.30 14.48 -5.06
N ASP A 63 16.00 15.48 -5.62
CA ASP A 63 15.56 16.87 -5.62
C ASP A 63 14.19 17.04 -6.30
N ASN A 64 13.29 17.73 -5.63
CA ASN A 64 11.91 17.96 -6.06
C ASN A 64 11.05 16.70 -6.22
N THR A 65 11.49 15.56 -5.67
CA THR A 65 10.73 14.31 -5.71
C THR A 65 10.25 13.96 -4.30
N TRP A 66 8.97 13.65 -4.19
CA TRP A 66 8.31 13.35 -2.92
C TRP A 66 7.58 12.02 -3.03
N ASN A 67 7.60 11.26 -1.95
CA ASN A 67 6.83 10.03 -1.85
C ASN A 67 5.49 10.37 -1.20
N CYS A 68 4.42 10.35 -1.99
CA CYS A 68 3.06 10.47 -1.51
C CYS A 68 2.59 9.12 -0.99
N LYS A 69 2.44 8.98 0.32
CA LYS A 69 1.87 7.80 0.97
C LYS A 69 0.43 8.08 1.33
N PHE A 70 -0.48 7.19 0.99
CA PHE A 70 -1.88 7.35 1.31
C PHE A 70 -2.50 6.03 1.77
N LYS A 71 -3.57 6.11 2.56
CA LYS A 71 -4.28 4.95 3.07
C LYS A 71 -5.71 4.98 2.58
N PHE A 72 -6.21 3.87 2.07
CA PHE A 72 -7.58 3.76 1.54
C PHE A 72 -8.23 2.46 2.01
N TRP A 73 -9.55 2.41 1.94
CA TRP A 73 -10.31 1.19 2.19
C TRP A 73 -10.40 0.40 0.89
N GLY A 74 -9.99 -0.86 0.90
CA GLY A 74 -10.08 -1.73 -0.26
C GLY A 74 -10.29 -3.19 0.11
#